data_AF-A0A936MRP0-F1
#
_entry.id   AF-A0A936MRP0-F1
#
_cell.length_a   1.000
_cell.length_b   1.000
_cell.length_c   1.000
_cell.angle_alpha   90.00
_cell.angle_beta   90.00
_cell.angle_gamma   90.00
#
_symmetry.space_group_name_H-M   'P 1'
#
loop_
_entity.id
_entity.type
_entity.pdbx_description
1 polymer ?
#
loop_
_entity_poly.entity_id
_entity_poly.type
_entity_poly.pdbx_seq_one_letter_code
_entity_poly.pdbx_strand_id
1 'polypeptide(L)'
;MLAPVAAGIRNERFRFALEKDRPKREYCVQYRETDWAFITRLLEEDGIHFFFDDRVLVMADGPTAHEPIEGGTLIFRAPLGAMAHDEHVSRFAWADRMLSGKYTKRDYVFTKPALSLETYDKAATNVELEVYE
;
A
#
# COMPACT_ATOMS: atom_id res chain seq x y z
N MET A 1 -5.47 -14.37 -4.83
CA MET A 1 -4.69 -14.61 -3.60
C MET A 1 -3.60 -15.65 -3.89
N LEU A 2 -2.33 -15.23 -3.80
CA LEU A 2 -1.17 -16.14 -3.82
C LEU A 2 -1.35 -17.14 -2.66
N ALA A 3 -1.48 -18.44 -2.97
CA ALA A 3 -1.48 -19.45 -1.93
C ALA A 3 -0.04 -19.56 -1.36
N PRO A 4 0.19 -19.41 -0.04
CA PRO A 4 1.53 -19.26 0.53
C PRO A 4 2.36 -20.56 0.57
N VAL A 5 2.10 -21.55 -0.28
CA VAL A 5 2.64 -22.92 -0.08
C VAL A 5 3.84 -23.26 -0.99
N ALA A 6 4.32 -22.37 -1.86
CA ALA A 6 5.32 -22.76 -2.87
C ALA A 6 6.76 -22.22 -2.72
N ALA A 7 7.05 -21.29 -1.79
CA ALA A 7 8.34 -20.56 -1.81
C ALA A 7 9.36 -20.96 -0.71
N GLY A 8 9.09 -21.98 0.11
CA GLY A 8 10.03 -22.43 1.16
C GLY A 8 10.23 -21.44 2.33
N ILE A 9 9.48 -20.34 2.35
CA ILE A 9 9.49 -19.36 3.45
C ILE A 9 8.67 -19.96 4.60
N ARG A 10 9.27 -20.01 5.80
CA ARG A 10 8.55 -20.44 7.00
C ARG A 10 7.45 -19.43 7.31
N ASN A 11 6.22 -19.91 7.54
CA ASN A 11 5.06 -19.09 7.91
C ASN A 11 5.26 -18.21 9.16
N GLU A 12 6.32 -18.47 9.94
CA GLU A 12 6.68 -17.71 11.14
C GLU A 12 7.32 -16.34 10.82
N ARG A 13 7.72 -16.07 9.57
CA ARG A 13 8.43 -14.83 9.18
C ARG A 13 7.57 -13.81 8.46
N PHE A 14 6.31 -14.12 8.20
CA PHE A 14 5.38 -13.19 7.56
C PHE A 14 3.94 -13.44 8.01
N ARG A 15 3.10 -12.42 7.96
CA ARG A 15 1.65 -12.54 8.19
C ARG A 15 0.85 -11.60 7.30
N PHE A 16 -0.39 -12.02 7.02
CA PHE A 16 -1.37 -11.22 6.30
C PHE A 16 -2.35 -10.57 7.30
N ALA A 17 -2.49 -9.26 7.23
CA ALA A 17 -3.48 -8.45 7.94
C ALA A 17 -4.35 -7.73 6.91
N LEU A 18 -5.13 -8.51 6.17
CA LEU A 18 -5.94 -8.04 5.04
C LEU A 18 -7.40 -7.96 5.44
N GLU A 19 -8.03 -6.81 5.22
CA GLU A 19 -9.45 -6.58 5.48
C GLU A 19 -10.32 -6.92 4.28
N LYS A 20 -9.79 -6.75 3.07
CA LYS A 20 -10.56 -6.91 1.83
C LYS A 20 -10.38 -8.30 1.23
N ASP A 21 -11.50 -8.93 0.91
CA ASP A 21 -11.49 -10.12 0.05
C ASP A 21 -11.07 -9.73 -1.37
N ARG A 22 -10.17 -10.54 -1.93
CA ARG A 22 -9.60 -10.32 -3.27
C ARG A 22 -9.88 -11.50 -4.17
N PRO A 23 -10.33 -11.25 -5.41
CA PRO A 23 -10.56 -12.33 -6.36
C PRO A 23 -9.26 -13.11 -6.61
N LYS A 24 -9.40 -14.42 -6.84
CA LYS A 24 -8.28 -15.22 -7.33
C LYS A 24 -8.00 -14.82 -8.76
N ARG A 25 -6.72 -14.56 -9.06
CA ARG A 25 -6.26 -14.29 -10.42
C ARG A 25 -6.34 -15.59 -11.20
N GLU A 26 -7.02 -15.57 -12.35
CA GLU A 26 -7.12 -16.75 -13.23
C GLU A 26 -5.76 -17.11 -13.83
N TYR A 27 -4.95 -16.08 -14.12
CA TYR A 27 -3.62 -16.23 -14.70
C TYR A 27 -2.66 -15.20 -14.11
N CYS A 28 -1.45 -15.63 -13.75
CA CYS A 28 -0.41 -14.76 -13.19
C CYS A 28 0.96 -15.39 -13.47
N VAL A 29 1.90 -14.61 -14.01
CA VAL A 29 3.23 -15.08 -14.40
C VAL A 29 4.29 -14.11 -13.91
N GLN A 30 5.40 -14.66 -13.44
CA GLN A 30 6.65 -13.95 -13.21
C GLN A 30 7.48 -13.99 -14.50
N TYR A 31 7.69 -12.86 -15.15
CA TYR A 31 8.38 -12.81 -16.44
C TYR A 31 9.55 -11.84 -16.43
N ARG A 32 10.77 -12.39 -16.54
CA ARG A 32 12.03 -11.62 -16.59
C ARG A 32 12.18 -10.61 -15.44
N GLU A 33 11.63 -10.94 -14.28
CA GLU A 33 11.68 -10.12 -13.07
C GLU A 33 12.16 -10.98 -11.88
N THR A 34 12.76 -10.33 -10.89
CA THR A 34 13.17 -11.00 -9.65
C THR A 34 11.97 -11.37 -8.80
N ASP A 35 12.12 -12.31 -7.87
CA ASP A 35 11.05 -12.71 -6.96
C ASP A 35 10.53 -11.52 -6.13
N TRP A 36 11.44 -10.62 -5.73
CA TRP A 36 11.08 -9.40 -5.02
C TRP A 36 10.22 -8.48 -5.89
N ALA A 37 10.67 -8.18 -7.11
CA ALA A 37 9.93 -7.32 -8.04
C ALA A 37 8.54 -7.89 -8.37
N PHE A 38 8.45 -9.21 -8.53
CA PHE A 38 7.18 -9.90 -8.75
C PHE A 38 6.22 -9.72 -7.59
N ILE A 39 6.70 -9.95 -6.35
CA ILE A 39 5.87 -9.80 -5.15
C ILE A 39 5.45 -8.34 -4.99
N THR A 40 6.38 -7.38 -5.05
CA THR A 40 6.04 -5.96 -4.86
C THR A 40 5.05 -5.47 -5.88
N ARG A 41 5.21 -5.84 -7.16
CA ARG A 41 4.26 -5.49 -8.21
C ARG A 41 2.85 -6.02 -7.90
N LEU A 42 2.73 -7.28 -7.48
CA LEU A 42 1.43 -7.85 -7.11
C LEU A 42 0.83 -7.19 -5.86
N LEU A 43 1.65 -6.85 -4.86
CA LEU A 43 1.19 -6.13 -3.68
C LEU A 43 0.67 -4.73 -4.05
N GLU A 44 1.39 -3.99 -4.88
CA GLU A 44 0.98 -2.67 -5.37
C GLU A 44 -0.34 -2.73 -6.17
N GLU A 45 -0.46 -3.69 -7.11
CA GLU A 45 -1.67 -3.90 -7.89
C GLU A 45 -2.90 -4.21 -7.01
N ASP A 46 -2.71 -4.97 -5.93
CA ASP A 46 -3.76 -5.37 -4.99
C ASP A 46 -3.99 -4.33 -3.86
N GLY A 47 -3.27 -3.20 -3.88
CA GLY A 47 -3.34 -2.14 -2.87
C GLY A 47 -2.88 -2.59 -1.48
N ILE A 48 -1.86 -3.45 -1.43
CA ILE A 48 -1.27 -4.00 -0.22
C ILE A 48 0.08 -3.33 0.03
N HIS A 49 0.23 -2.69 1.18
CA HIS A 49 1.53 -2.23 1.68
C HIS A 49 2.12 -3.25 2.63
N PHE A 50 3.39 -3.06 3.00
CA PHE A 50 4.03 -3.91 4.00
C PHE A 50 4.93 -3.11 4.92
N PHE A 51 5.17 -3.67 6.11
CA PHE A 51 6.11 -3.15 7.10
C PHE A 51 6.71 -4.32 7.90
N PHE A 52 7.75 -4.04 8.67
CA PHE A 52 8.35 -5.02 9.58
C PHE A 52 7.94 -4.73 11.01
N ASP A 53 7.40 -5.75 11.65
CA ASP A 53 7.18 -5.80 13.09
C ASP A 53 8.25 -6.72 13.69
N ASP A 54 9.28 -6.11 14.27
CA ASP A 54 10.59 -6.72 14.57
C ASP A 54 11.17 -7.49 13.37
N ARG A 55 11.00 -8.81 13.33
CA ARG A 55 11.53 -9.71 12.28
C ARG A 55 10.45 -10.30 11.38
N VAL A 56 9.19 -9.90 11.57
CA VAL A 56 8.05 -10.42 10.84
C VAL A 56 7.61 -9.41 9.78
N LEU A 57 7.52 -9.88 8.53
CA LEU A 57 6.95 -9.09 7.44
C LEU A 57 5.42 -9.07 7.54
N VAL A 58 4.84 -7.91 7.78
CA VAL A 58 3.39 -7.72 7.84
C VAL A 58 2.91 -7.13 6.53
N MET A 59 2.01 -7.82 5.84
CA MET A 59 1.35 -7.34 4.62
C MET A 59 -0.08 -6.90 4.97
N ALA A 60 -0.44 -5.67 4.64
CA ALA A 60 -1.67 -5.03 5.09
C ALA A 60 -2.29 -4.15 4.00
N ASP A 61 -3.60 -3.91 4.09
CA ASP A 61 -4.36 -3.09 3.14
C ASP A 61 -5.25 -2.02 3.80
N GLY A 62 -5.08 -1.86 5.11
CA GLY A 62 -5.85 -0.96 5.95
C GLY A 62 -5.03 -0.44 7.13
N PRO A 63 -5.53 0.60 7.81
CA PRO A 63 -4.84 1.21 8.93
C PRO A 63 -4.88 0.33 10.20
N THR A 64 -5.83 -0.60 10.30
CA THR A 64 -6.01 -1.45 11.50
C THR A 64 -4.84 -2.39 11.76
N ALA A 65 -4.00 -2.64 10.75
CA ALA A 65 -2.82 -3.49 10.89
C ALA A 65 -1.69 -2.84 11.72
N HIS A 66 -1.73 -1.52 11.92
CA HIS A 66 -0.70 -0.76 12.65
C HIS A 66 -1.07 -0.65 14.13
N GLU A 67 -0.25 -1.24 15.00
CA GLU A 67 -0.38 -1.05 16.44
C GLU A 67 0.32 0.24 16.89
N PRO A 68 -0.19 0.92 17.93
CA PRO A 68 0.50 2.07 18.52
C PRO A 68 1.89 1.67 19.02
N ILE A 69 2.88 2.51 18.74
CA ILE A 69 4.23 2.34 19.27
C ILE A 69 4.20 2.54 20.80
N GLU A 70 4.93 1.71 21.53
CA GLU A 70 5.11 1.86 22.97
C GLU A 70 5.73 3.24 23.30
N GLY A 71 5.32 3.85 24.41
CA GLY A 71 5.75 5.20 24.80
C GLY A 71 4.72 6.31 24.51
N GLY A 72 3.68 6.02 23.74
CA GLY A 72 2.49 6.88 23.62
C GLY A 72 2.75 8.19 22.87
N THR A 73 2.11 9.28 23.31
CA THR A 73 2.13 10.56 22.60
C THR A 73 3.45 11.31 22.82
N LEU A 74 4.20 11.52 21.73
CA LEU A 74 5.39 12.37 21.74
C LEU A 74 5.00 13.86 21.62
N ILE A 75 5.69 14.70 22.39
CA ILE A 75 5.53 16.15 22.35
C ILE A 75 6.50 16.80 21.36
N PHE A 76 6.08 17.92 20.77
CA PHE A 76 6.96 18.76 19.94
C PHE A 76 7.77 19.72 20.81
N ARG A 77 9.10 19.75 20.64
CA ARG A 77 10.02 20.68 21.31
C ARG A 77 11.04 21.22 20.31
N ALA A 78 10.96 22.51 19.99
CA ALA A 78 11.92 23.15 19.09
C ALA A 78 13.34 23.20 19.71
N PRO A 79 14.41 23.01 18.93
CA PRO A 79 15.79 23.03 19.42
C PRO A 79 16.26 24.47 19.70
N LEU A 80 15.88 25.01 20.86
CA LEU A 80 16.21 26.38 21.31
C LEU A 80 17.53 26.47 22.09
N GLY A 81 18.46 25.53 21.88
CA GLY A 81 19.78 25.51 22.51
C GLY A 81 19.85 24.90 23.92
N ALA A 82 18.71 24.49 24.50
CA ALA A 82 18.67 23.70 25.73
C ALA A 82 18.71 22.19 25.40
N MET A 83 19.44 21.39 26.20
CA MET A 83 19.33 19.93 26.15
C MET A 83 17.91 19.53 26.56
N ALA A 84 17.13 19.02 25.61
CA ALA A 84 15.87 18.38 25.94
C ALA A 84 16.16 17.01 26.56
N HIS A 85 15.58 16.77 27.72
CA HIS A 85 15.50 15.44 28.32
C HIS A 85 14.23 14.74 27.79
N ASP A 86 14.31 13.42 27.58
CA ASP A 86 13.26 12.55 27.02
C ASP A 86 13.05 12.61 25.49
N GLU A 87 12.41 11.58 24.94
CA GLU A 87 12.07 11.46 23.52
C GLU A 87 11.04 12.52 23.11
N HIS A 88 11.27 13.19 21.97
CA HIS A 88 10.41 14.26 21.48
C HIS A 88 10.58 14.49 19.97
N VAL A 89 9.61 15.16 19.35
CA VAL A 89 9.73 15.65 17.97
C VAL A 89 10.40 17.01 17.97
N SER A 90 11.55 17.15 17.33
CA SER A 90 12.31 18.41 17.29
C SER A 90 12.12 19.23 16.02
N ARG A 91 11.62 18.61 14.96
CA ARG A 91 11.33 19.26 13.68
C ARG A 91 10.06 18.70 13.07
N PHE A 92 9.22 19.60 12.59
CA PHE A 92 8.05 19.27 11.80
C PHE A 92 8.07 20.14 10.53
N ALA A 93 7.78 19.54 9.38
CA ALA A 93 7.70 20.24 8.10
C ALA A 93 6.51 19.69 7.32
N TRP A 94 5.77 20.59 6.68
CA TRP A 94 4.64 20.26 5.83
C TRP A 94 5.02 20.51 4.37
N ALA A 95 4.60 19.62 3.47
CA ALA A 95 4.77 19.77 2.04
C ALA A 95 3.52 19.29 1.32
N ASP A 96 3.08 20.07 0.33
CA ASP A 96 1.96 19.72 -0.54
C ASP A 96 2.45 19.50 -1.98
N ARG A 97 1.76 18.62 -2.70
CA ARG A 97 1.97 18.38 -4.12
C ARG A 97 0.62 18.30 -4.81
N MET A 98 0.51 18.94 -5.97
CA MET A 98 -0.67 18.79 -6.83
C MET A 98 -0.66 17.38 -7.46
N LEU A 99 -1.77 16.66 -7.30
CA LEU A 99 -1.97 15.32 -7.83
C LEU A 99 -3.25 15.28 -8.69
N SER A 100 -3.32 14.28 -9.56
CA SER A 100 -4.50 14.01 -10.39
C SER A 100 -5.72 13.70 -9.53
N GLY A 101 -6.81 14.40 -9.80
CA GLY A 101 -8.07 14.23 -9.07
C GLY A 101 -9.03 13.23 -9.70
N LYS A 102 -8.67 12.59 -10.81
CA LYS A 102 -9.46 11.49 -11.38
C LYS A 102 -8.57 10.46 -12.04
N TYR A 103 -8.94 9.20 -11.86
CA TYR A 103 -8.34 8.07 -12.55
C TYR A 103 -9.45 7.26 -13.24
N THR A 104 -9.25 6.96 -14.52
CA THR A 104 -10.19 6.18 -15.34
C THR A 104 -9.48 4.95 -15.87
N LYS A 105 -10.07 3.78 -15.66
CA LYS A 105 -9.57 2.49 -16.15
C LYS A 105 -10.57 1.85 -17.09
N ARG A 106 -10.08 1.23 -18.16
CA ARG A 106 -10.93 0.48 -19.09
C ARG A 106 -10.37 -0.90 -19.37
N ASP A 107 -11.27 -1.89 -19.43
CA ASP A 107 -10.93 -3.27 -19.78
C ASP A 107 -11.85 -3.81 -20.87
N TYR A 108 -11.53 -5.00 -21.40
CA TYR A 108 -12.26 -5.65 -22.46
C TYR A 108 -12.35 -7.17 -22.26
N VAL A 109 -13.57 -7.68 -22.25
CA VAL A 109 -13.84 -9.12 -22.20
C VAL A 109 -14.30 -9.59 -23.57
N PHE A 110 -13.47 -10.38 -24.26
CA PHE A 110 -13.73 -10.84 -25.62
C PHE A 110 -15.00 -11.70 -25.76
N THR A 111 -15.44 -12.37 -24.70
CA THR A 111 -16.70 -13.14 -24.69
C THR A 111 -17.94 -12.23 -24.60
N LYS A 112 -17.78 -10.96 -24.22
CA LYS A 112 -18.84 -9.96 -24.08
C LYS A 112 -18.37 -8.59 -24.62
N PRO A 113 -18.15 -8.46 -25.94
CA PRO A 113 -17.50 -7.29 -26.52
C PRO A 113 -18.28 -5.97 -26.38
N ALA A 114 -19.61 -6.06 -26.25
CA ALA A 114 -20.48 -4.89 -26.07
C ALA A 114 -20.57 -4.42 -24.60
N LEU A 115 -20.00 -5.18 -23.64
CA LEU A 115 -20.00 -4.80 -22.24
C LEU A 115 -18.96 -3.71 -22.00
N SER A 116 -19.40 -2.53 -21.54
CA SER A 116 -18.48 -1.50 -21.06
C SER A 116 -17.95 -1.89 -19.69
N LEU A 117 -16.63 -1.98 -19.58
CA LEU A 117 -15.90 -2.20 -18.33
C LEU A 117 -15.09 -0.94 -17.93
N GLU A 118 -15.55 0.22 -18.37
CA GLU A 118 -14.97 1.49 -17.94
C GLU A 118 -15.39 1.79 -16.50
N THR A 119 -14.40 2.02 -15.65
CA THR A 119 -14.58 2.45 -14.26
C THR A 119 -13.73 3.67 -14.01
N TYR A 120 -14.16 4.55 -13.10
CA TYR A 120 -13.39 5.71 -12.70
C TYR A 120 -13.60 6.00 -11.23
N ASP A 121 -12.62 6.68 -10.64
CA ASP A 121 -12.73 7.28 -9.31
C ASP A 121 -12.30 8.75 -9.35
N LYS A 122 -12.88 9.57 -8.47
CA LYS A 122 -12.69 11.02 -8.42
C LYS A 122 -12.43 11.48 -6.99
N ALA A 123 -11.37 12.26 -6.83
CA ALA A 123 -11.09 13.03 -5.63
C ALA A 123 -11.99 14.27 -5.54
N ALA A 124 -11.97 14.93 -4.37
CA ALA A 124 -12.72 16.17 -4.16
C ALA A 124 -12.09 17.42 -4.83
N THR A 125 -10.81 17.34 -5.21
CA THR A 125 -10.00 18.43 -5.77
C THR A 125 -9.23 17.97 -6.99
N ASN A 126 -8.85 18.91 -7.87
CA ASN A 126 -8.08 18.69 -9.09
C ASN A 126 -8.73 17.67 -10.06
N VAL A 127 -10.05 17.58 -10.09
CA VAL A 127 -10.81 16.60 -10.90
C VAL A 127 -10.52 16.75 -12.39
N GLU A 128 -10.17 17.95 -12.82
CA GLU A 128 -9.75 18.29 -14.17
C GLU A 128 -8.39 17.65 -14.57
N LEU A 129 -7.57 17.23 -13.60
CA LEU A 129 -6.33 16.50 -13.84
C LEU A 129 -6.62 15.00 -13.89
N GLU A 130 -7.04 14.52 -15.06
CA GLU A 130 -7.43 13.13 -15.28
C GLU A 130 -6.27 12.26 -15.78
N VAL A 131 -6.15 11.03 -15.25
CA VAL A 131 -5.25 9.98 -15.75
C VAL A 131 -6.08 8.83 -16.32
N TYR A 132 -5.62 8.30 -17.46
CA TYR A 132 -6.26 7.18 -18.16
C TYR A 132 -5.30 5.99 -18.19
N GLU A 133 -5.82 4.81 -17.83
CA GLU A 133 -5.13 3.52 -17.91
C GLU A 133 -5.95 2.49 -18.69
#